data_AF-A0A447RYD1-F1
#
_entry.id   AF-A0A447RYD1-F1
#
_cell.length_a   1.000
_cell.length_b   1.000
_cell.length_c   1.000
_cell.angle_alpha   90.00
_cell.angle_beta   90.00
_cell.angle_gamma   90.00
#
_symmetry.space_group_name_H-M   'P 1'
#
loop_
_entity.id
_entity.type
_entity.pdbx_description
1 polymer ?
#
loop_
_entity_poly.entity_id
_entity_poly.type
_entity_poly.pdbx_seq_one_letter_code
_entity_poly.pdbx_strand_id
1 'polypeptide(L)' 'MACSALVESGLWSSDAVERQMSHQERKRVRAAYIHKARSISKNVGR' A
#
# COMPACT_ATOMS: atom_id res chain seq x y z
N MET A 1 -9.12 -3.11 2.98
CA MET A 1 -10.06 -1.96 3.04
C MET A 1 -11.18 -2.30 2.08
N ALA A 2 -12.41 -2.35 2.56
CA ALA A 2 -13.58 -2.50 1.69
C ALA A 2 -13.99 -1.11 1.21
N CYS A 3 -13.73 -0.79 -0.06
CA CYS A 3 -14.03 0.51 -0.66
C CYS A 3 -15.51 0.91 -0.51
N SER A 4 -16.41 -0.08 -0.45
CA SER A 4 -17.85 0.11 -0.29
C SER A 4 -18.21 0.91 0.98
N ALA A 5 -17.63 0.57 2.12
CA ALA A 5 -17.94 1.23 3.40
C ALA A 5 -17.48 2.71 3.46
N LEU A 6 -16.43 3.09 2.72
CA LEU A 6 -15.91 4.46 2.69
C LEU A 6 -16.74 5.36 1.77
N VAL A 7 -17.18 4.84 0.63
CA VAL A 7 -18.02 5.58 -0.33
C VAL A 7 -19.45 5.73 0.20
N GLU A 8 -20.01 4.68 0.80
CA GLU A 8 -21.35 4.71 1.41
C GLU A 8 -21.44 5.65 2.63
N SER A 9 -20.31 5.96 3.27
CA SER A 9 -20.26 6.94 4.36
C SER A 9 -20.50 8.39 3.92
N GLY A 10 -20.48 8.66 2.60
CA GLY A 10 -20.67 10.00 2.03
C GLY A 10 -19.55 11.01 2.35
N LEU A 11 -18.61 10.67 3.24
CA LEU A 11 -17.48 11.53 3.61
C LEU A 11 -16.40 11.63 2.53
N TRP A 12 -16.36 10.69 1.60
CA TRP A 12 -15.28 10.56 0.62
C TRP A 12 -15.85 10.37 -0.78
N SER A 13 -15.36 11.16 -1.74
CA SER A 13 -15.67 10.94 -3.14
C SER A 13 -15.03 9.64 -3.65
N SER A 14 -15.66 8.99 -4.63
CA SER A 14 -15.16 7.73 -5.18
C SER A 14 -13.73 7.85 -5.73
N ASP A 15 -13.41 8.99 -6.37
CA ASP A 15 -12.06 9.31 -6.85
C ASP A 15 -11.04 9.41 -5.70
N ALA A 16 -11.40 10.04 -4.58
CA ALA A 16 -10.53 10.17 -3.42
C ALA A 16 -10.20 8.79 -2.81
N VAL A 17 -11.18 7.89 -2.74
CA VAL A 17 -10.98 6.51 -2.24
C VAL A 17 -10.08 5.72 -3.17
N GLU A 18 -10.33 5.75 -4.49
CA GLU A 18 -9.55 5.02 -5.48
C GLU A 18 -8.08 5.50 -5.52
N ARG A 19 -7.87 6.81 -5.42
CA ARG A 19 -6.55 7.42 -5.33
C ARG A 19 -5.84 7.01 -4.05
N GLN A 20 -6.52 7.02 -2.90
CA GLN A 20 -5.97 6.57 -1.62
C GLN A 20 -5.59 5.09 -1.63
N MET A 21 -6.43 4.23 -2.23
CA MET A 21 -6.15 2.80 -2.38
C MET A 21 -4.92 2.56 -3.25
N SER A 22 -4.78 3.30 -4.35
CA SER A 22 -3.58 3.27 -5.20
C SER A 22 -2.31 3.68 -4.44
N HIS A 23 -2.39 4.70 -3.58
CA HIS A 23 -1.28 5.08 -2.72
C HIS A 23 -0.93 4.01 -1.68
N GLN A 24 -1.92 3.36 -1.09
CA GLN A 24 -1.72 2.26 -0.14
C GLN A 24 -1.02 1.07 -0.80
N GLU A 25 -1.46 0.68 -2.00
CA GLU A 25 -0.84 -0.41 -2.76
C GLU A 25 0.62 -0.10 -3.11
N ARG A 26 0.90 1.10 -3.64
CA ARG A 26 2.28 1.56 -3.92
C ARG A 26 3.16 1.56 -2.67
N LYS A 27 2.63 2.01 -1.52
CA LYS A 27 3.36 1.96 -0.24
C LYS A 27 3.68 0.52 0.16
N ARG A 28 2.75 -0.43 0.00
CA ARG A 28 2.97 -1.85 0.29
C ARG A 28 4.01 -2.47 -0.63
N VAL A 29 3.94 -2.20 -1.94
CA VAL A 29 4.94 -2.66 -2.92
C VAL A 29 6.33 -2.13 -2.54
N ARG A 30 6.44 -0.84 -2.23
CA ARG A 30 7.71 -0.24 -1.78
C ARG A 30 8.22 -0.88 -0.48
N ALA A 31 7.34 -1.10 0.50
CA ALA A 31 7.70 -1.75 1.75
C ALA A 31 8.21 -3.18 1.53
N ALA A 32 7.56 -3.96 0.67
CA ALA A 32 7.99 -5.30 0.29
C ALA A 32 9.35 -5.29 -0.40
N TYR A 33 9.60 -4.32 -1.29
CA TYR A 33 10.89 -4.16 -1.95
C TYR A 33 12.00 -3.79 -0.96
N ILE A 34 11.76 -2.85 -0.04
CA ILE A 34 12.71 -2.48 1.02
C ILE A 34 13.00 -3.67 1.94
N HIS A 35 11.95 -4.44 2.32
CA HIS A 35 12.10 -5.64 3.12
C HIS A 35 12.96 -6.69 2.40
N LYS A 36 12.67 -6.96 1.12
CA LYS A 36 13.45 -7.89 0.29
C LYS A 36 14.90 -7.41 0.10
N ALA A 37 15.12 -6.12 -0.14
CA ALA A 37 16.46 -5.54 -0.26
C ALA A 37 17.26 -5.68 1.05
N ARG A 38 16.61 -5.43 2.20
CA ARG A 38 17.22 -5.64 3.53
C ARG A 38 17.52 -7.12 3.80
N SER A 39 16.68 -8.03 3.30
CA SER A 39 16.88 -9.48 3.42
C SER A 39 18.05 -9.97 2.55
N ILE A 40 18.14 -9.52 1.30
CA ILE A 40 19.25 -9.86 0.39
C ILE A 40 20.58 -9.30 0.92
N SER A 41 20.59 -8.04 1.40
CA SER A 41 21.78 -7.41 1.98
C SER A 41 22.30 -8.12 3.24
N LYS A 42 21.45 -8.84 3.98
CA LYS A 42 21.84 -9.62 5.16
C LYS A 42 22.35 -11.03 4.84
N ASN A 43 22.15 -11.52 3.62
CA ASN A 43 22.48 -12.88 3.21
C ASN A 43 23.72 -12.98 2.31
N VAL A 44 24.34 -11.84 1.94
CA VAL A 44 25.60 -11.76 1.18
C VAL A 44 26.84 -11.68 2.09
N GLY A 45 26.67 -11.91 3.39
CA GLY A 45 27.74 -11.86 4.38
C GLY A 45 27.65 -12.95 5.46
N ARG A 46 27.06 -14.11 5.14
CA ARG A 46 27.13 -15.33 5.95
C ARG A 46 27.78 -16.43 5.15
#